data_AF-A0A1E7HRL6-F1
#
_entry.id   AF-A0A1E7HRL6-F1
#
_cell.length_a   1.000
_cell.length_b   1.000
_cell.length_c   1.000
_cell.angle_alpha   90.00
_cell.angle_beta   90.00
_cell.angle_gamma   90.00
#
_symmetry.space_group_name_H-M   'P 1'
#
loop_
_entity.id
_entity.type
_entity.pdbx_description
1 polymer ?
#
loop_
_entity_poly.entity_id
_entity_poly.type
_entity_poly.pdbx_seq_one_letter_code
_entity_poly.pdbx_strand_id
1 'polypeptide(L)' 'MNREWMKNYTIKQALVVHPRTPPALALRYMSILSERDLKNLSKSREISQVIASSARRMLNAKLRQR' A
#
# COMPACT_ATOMS: atom_id res chain seq x y z
N MET A 1 -5.11 14.31 -18.37
CA MET A 1 -4.54 13.31 -17.44
C MET A 1 -5.62 12.25 -17.17
N ASN A 2 -5.49 11.04 -17.72
CA ASN A 2 -6.54 10.02 -17.70
C ASN A 2 -6.85 9.55 -16.27
N ARG A 3 -7.96 10.05 -15.69
CA ARG A 3 -8.44 9.70 -14.33
C ARG A 3 -8.87 8.23 -14.23
N GLU A 4 -9.04 7.55 -15.35
CA GLU A 4 -9.50 6.17 -15.46
C GLU A 4 -8.49 5.18 -14.88
N TRP A 5 -7.19 5.42 -15.07
CA TRP A 5 -6.14 4.55 -14.57
C TRP A 5 -6.01 4.60 -13.05
N MET A 6 -6.29 5.77 -12.46
CA MET A 6 -6.38 5.92 -11.00
C MET A 6 -7.65 5.29 -10.40
N LYS A 7 -8.55 4.69 -11.18
CA LYS A 7 -9.62 3.84 -10.63
C LYS A 7 -9.17 2.40 -10.48
N ASN A 8 -8.16 1.96 -11.23
CA ASN A 8 -7.72 0.58 -11.24
C ASN A 8 -6.91 0.23 -9.98
N TYR A 9 -7.37 -0.78 -9.26
CA TYR A 9 -6.73 -1.31 -8.06
C TYR A 9 -5.29 -1.74 -8.33
N THR A 10 -5.05 -2.43 -9.45
CA THR A 10 -3.73 -2.96 -9.83
C THR A 10 -2.71 -1.85 -10.03
N ILE A 11 -3.13 -0.72 -10.61
CA ILE A 11 -2.24 0.43 -10.83
C ILE A 11 -1.87 1.07 -9.49
N LYS A 12 -2.84 1.25 -8.59
CA LYS A 12 -2.56 1.76 -7.23
C LYS A 12 -1.65 0.82 -6.45
N GLN A 13 -1.87 -0.48 -6.54
CA GLN A 13 -1.02 -1.48 -5.90
C GLN A 13 0.41 -1.40 -6.45
N ALA A 14 0.59 -1.36 -7.77
CA ALA A 14 1.90 -1.23 -8.39
C ALA A 14 2.63 0.05 -7.95
N LEU A 15 1.91 1.17 -7.83
CA LEU A 15 2.45 2.43 -7.32
C LEU A 15 2.92 2.29 -5.87
N VAL A 16 2.17 1.61 -5.00
CA VAL A 16 2.57 1.41 -3.60
C VAL A 16 3.80 0.50 -3.46
N VAL A 17 3.92 -0.51 -4.34
CA VAL A 17 5.03 -1.47 -4.32
C VAL A 17 6.31 -0.88 -4.93
N HIS A 18 6.22 0.13 -5.79
CA HIS A 18 7.38 0.65 -6.49
C HIS A 18 8.31 1.48 -5.58
N PRO A 19 9.62 1.17 -5.48
CA PRO A 19 10.58 1.91 -4.63
C PRO A 19 10.75 3.39 -4.97
N ARG A 20 10.45 3.81 -6.22
CA ARG A 20 10.57 5.22 -6.63
C ARG A 20 9.35 6.05 -6.25
N THR A 21 8.30 5.44 -5.72
CA THR A 21 7.09 6.16 -5.32
C THR A 21 7.34 6.94 -4.02
N PRO A 22 7.08 8.26 -3.99
CA PRO A 22 7.18 9.05 -2.78
C PRO A 22 6.28 8.48 -1.66
N PRO A 23 6.78 8.39 -0.40
CA PRO A 23 6.03 7.76 0.68
C PRO A 23 4.65 8.36 0.92
N ALA A 24 4.52 9.68 0.81
CA ALA A 24 3.26 10.39 1.00
C ALA A 24 2.17 9.96 -0.01
N LEU A 25 2.55 9.68 -1.27
CA LEU A 25 1.61 9.21 -2.29
C LEU A 25 1.23 7.75 -2.05
N ALA A 26 2.22 6.90 -1.75
CA ALA A 26 1.97 5.49 -1.46
C ALA A 26 1.00 5.32 -0.26
N LEU A 27 1.20 6.07 0.82
CA LEU A 27 0.32 6.03 2.01
C LEU A 27 -1.15 6.35 1.67
N ARG A 28 -1.42 7.27 0.75
CA ARG A 28 -2.80 7.60 0.33
C ARG A 28 -3.49 6.43 -0.36
N TYR A 29 -2.73 5.63 -1.11
CA TYR A 29 -3.25 4.45 -1.79
C TYR A 29 -3.30 3.21 -0.90
N MET A 30 -2.59 3.18 0.23
CA MET A 30 -2.61 2.03 1.14
C MET A 30 -3.98 1.77 1.79
N SER A 31 -4.81 2.80 1.96
CA SER A 31 -6.14 2.66 2.59
C SER A 31 -7.10 1.78 1.80
N ILE A 32 -6.92 1.68 0.48
CA ILE A 32 -7.76 0.87 -0.39
C ILE A 32 -7.21 -0.56 -0.57
N LEU A 33 -6.01 -0.85 -0.06
CA LEU A 33 -5.38 -2.16 -0.24
C LEU A 33 -6.04 -3.24 0.61
N SER A 34 -6.06 -4.45 0.06
CA SER A 34 -6.55 -5.64 0.73
C SER A 34 -5.58 -6.11 1.82
N GLU A 35 -6.09 -6.87 2.79
CA GLU A 35 -5.27 -7.43 3.88
C GLU A 35 -4.09 -8.28 3.37
N ARG A 36 -4.31 -9.05 2.29
CA ARG A 36 -3.28 -9.84 1.63
C ARG A 36 -2.13 -8.97 1.11
N ASP A 37 -2.46 -7.85 0.47
CA ASP A 37 -1.47 -6.93 -0.08
C ASP A 37 -0.73 -6.17 1.02
N LEU A 38 -1.42 -5.75 2.08
CA LEU A 38 -0.78 -5.16 3.27
C LEU A 38 0.20 -6.15 3.93
N LYS A 39 -0.15 -7.44 3.99
CA LYS A 39 0.74 -8.49 4.51
C LYS A 39 1.96 -8.69 3.62
N ASN A 40 1.81 -8.67 2.29
CA ASN A 40 2.94 -8.75 1.37
C ASN A 40 3.85 -7.53 1.51
N LEU A 41 3.28 -6.32 1.52
CA LEU A 41 4.02 -5.07 1.73
C LEU A 41 4.78 -5.06 3.06
N SER A 42 4.18 -5.58 4.14
CA SER A 42 4.86 -5.66 5.43
C SER A 42 6.14 -6.52 5.44
N LYS A 43 6.27 -7.44 4.48
CA LYS A 43 7.39 -8.39 4.38
C LYS A 43 8.39 -8.03 3.27
N SER A 44 7.98 -7.23 2.29
CA SER A 44 8.83 -6.83 1.17
C SER A 44 10.01 -5.98 1.64
N ARG A 45 11.22 -6.37 1.24
CA ARG A 45 12.47 -5.59 1.47
C ARG A 45 12.69 -4.51 0.42
N GLU A 46 11.96 -4.57 -0.70
CA GLU A 46 12.12 -3.67 -1.84
C GLU A 46 11.41 -2.32 -1.66
N ILE A 47 10.59 -2.19 -0.62
CA ILE A 47 9.85 -0.96 -0.34
C ILE A 47 10.47 -0.18 0.82
N SER A 48 10.18 1.12 0.87
CA SER A 48 10.64 1.98 1.97
C SER A 48 10.14 1.47 3.33
N GLN A 49 11.02 1.49 4.34
CA GLN A 49 10.72 1.07 5.72
C GLN A 49 9.48 1.78 6.31
N VAL A 50 9.23 3.03 5.91
CA VAL A 50 8.05 3.80 6.33
C VAL A 50 6.75 3.16 5.83
N ILE A 51 6.75 2.68 4.60
CA ILE A 51 5.62 2.00 3.96
C ILE A 51 5.43 0.61 4.59
N ALA A 52 6.50 -0.15 4.79
CA ALA A 52 6.44 -1.44 5.47
C ALA A 52 5.93 -1.34 6.92
N SER A 53 6.36 -0.32 7.67
CA SER A 53 5.87 -0.03 9.03
C SER A 53 4.39 0.34 9.04
N SER A 54 3.97 1.22 8.12
CA SER A 54 2.58 1.63 7.96
C SER A 54 1.67 0.46 7.56
N ALA A 55 2.13 -0.39 6.63
CA ALA A 55 1.41 -1.61 6.24
C ALA A 55 1.15 -2.53 7.45
N ARG A 56 2.15 -2.75 8.32
CA ARG A 56 1.99 -3.54 9.55
C ARG A 56 0.94 -2.94 10.47
N ARG A 57 0.97 -1.62 10.68
CA ARG A 57 0.01 -0.92 11.52
C ARG A 57 -1.41 -1.05 10.97
N MET A 58 -1.59 -0.88 9.66
CA MET A 58 -2.89 -0.99 8.99
C MET A 58 -3.43 -2.42 8.98
N LEU A 59 -2.56 -3.42 8.78
CA LEU A 59 -2.93 -4.83 8.89
C LEU A 59 -3.44 -5.16 10.28
N ASN A 60 -2.73 -4.73 11.33
CA ASN A 60 -3.17 -4.90 12.72
C ASN A 60 -4.48 -4.18 13.02
N ALA A 61 -4.68 -2.98 12.46
CA ALA A 61 -5.94 -2.24 12.63
C ALA A 61 -7.12 -2.98 11.98
N LYS A 62 -6.95 -3.56 10.78
CA LYS A 62 -7.98 -4.36 10.11
C LYS A 62 -8.28 -5.66 10.86
N LEU A 63 -7.25 -6.34 11.38
CA LEU A 63 -7.41 -7.56 12.18
C LEU A 63 -8.19 -7.31 13.48
N ARG A 64 -8.04 -6.13 14.10
CA ARG A 64 -8.78 -5.74 15.31
C ARG A 64 -10.23 -5.32 15.06
N GLN A 65 -10.59 -4.99 13.82
CA GLN A 65 -11.96 -4.61 13.43
C GLN A 65 -12.82 -5.80 13.02
N ARG A 66 -12.27 -7.02 13.07
CA ARG A 66 -12.96 -8.29 12.84
C ARG A 66 -13.31 -8.92 14.18
#